data_AF-A0A918WME1-F1
#
_entry.id   AF-A0A918WME1-F1
#
_cell.length_a   1.000
_cell.length_b   1.000
_cell.length_c   1.000
_cell.angle_alpha   90.00
_cell.angle_beta   90.00
_cell.angle_gamma   90.00
#
_symmetry.space_group_name_H-M   'P 1'
#
loop_
_entity.id
_entity.type
_entity.pdbx_description
1 polymer ?
#
loop_
_entity_poly.entity_id
_entity_poly.type
_entity_poly.pdbx_seq_one_letter_code
_entity_poly.pdbx_strand_id
1 'polypeptide(L)'
;MKNAIFPLTIAASLSLSSCLEEDSGPSQEDYDYLQDEHDSLKEELEKVYLELDDFDAKMEEFKAVEEKAKSADEKAKELKELQKVKEETEEEMRKLREEFEAYQKKYEAKVRKAGEGEEFATLEVGGRTLSSVVISSVSETAVKVRHADGFATLDSATAPNEWKERFFLRSEQEVEERARELAAFLNPPEEVEAVEGEPEKKVSSYQQRRQEREQQEEALKSLGGKVEKAIVSINGSSAQGSGFFAQDGITTYLYTSGHLLDSNGDLKITDLSGKEWKSFGELEVAEGTNIVRLAVTDPVENLLELRPSGDGLGSKTLVAAFGLQAGANGASKDDARLRGPRDGRYDVSGALKESVGGPLVTAEEEVIGLVTQDAAPRKDIWREDARHSRVIQYVARLDVPLTWKKIPLGQFLTATESLQRFDQVTKLIAAMGALEPSPEGLNLDVRVGGGATVRTIFEDNKDLNVVMQVMKVEKDMAGSKMKISERDLNRRFRSFYETVMRGAENQALSEGDFSSYHQNEVAISLEARKAAVDSLRKAHSAVTE
;
A
#
# COMPACT_ATOMS: atom_id res chain seq x y z
N MET A 1 13.85 -39.18 35.04
CA MET A 1 14.53 -39.79 36.20
C MET A 1 13.73 -39.72 37.50
N LYS A 2 13.02 -38.62 37.80
CA LYS A 2 12.22 -38.45 39.04
C LYS A 2 11.28 -39.64 39.36
N ASN A 3 10.67 -40.26 38.34
CA ASN A 3 9.79 -41.42 38.52
C ASN A 3 10.48 -42.75 38.89
N ALA A 4 11.82 -42.83 38.81
CA ALA A 4 12.57 -44.04 39.16
C ALA A 4 13.15 -44.01 40.59
N ILE A 5 13.27 -42.84 41.21
CA ILE A 5 13.86 -42.67 42.56
C ILE A 5 12.85 -42.97 43.66
N PHE A 6 11.58 -42.60 43.45
CA PHE A 6 10.49 -42.79 44.41
C PHE A 6 10.27 -44.24 44.91
N PRO A 7 10.33 -45.29 44.07
CA PRO A 7 10.17 -46.67 44.55
C PRO A 7 11.35 -47.19 45.39
N LEU A 8 12.55 -46.63 45.24
CA LEU A 8 13.73 -47.03 46.03
C LEU A 8 13.65 -46.55 47.48
N THR A 9 13.11 -45.36 47.72
CA THR A 9 12.92 -44.82 49.07
C THR A 9 11.87 -45.63 49.86
N ILE A 10 10.78 -46.03 49.20
CA ILE A 10 9.73 -46.85 49.81
C ILE A 10 10.24 -48.26 50.15
N ALA A 11 11.08 -48.85 49.29
CA ALA A 11 11.68 -50.17 49.55
C ALA A 11 12.65 -50.16 50.74
N ALA A 12 13.43 -49.08 50.92
CA ALA A 12 14.32 -48.92 52.08
C ALA A 12 13.53 -48.77 53.38
N SER A 13 12.46 -47.97 53.40
CA SER A 13 11.59 -47.83 54.58
C SER A 13 10.88 -49.14 54.97
N LEU A 14 10.45 -49.94 53.99
CA LEU A 14 9.81 -51.23 54.25
C LEU A 14 10.80 -52.30 54.76
N SER A 15 12.06 -52.24 54.34
CA SER A 15 13.08 -53.19 54.82
C SER A 15 13.51 -52.90 56.27
N LEU A 16 13.44 -51.65 56.72
CA LEU A 16 13.70 -51.26 58.12
C LEU A 16 12.58 -51.73 59.07
N SER A 17 11.31 -51.74 58.63
CA SER A 17 10.20 -52.25 59.46
C SER A 17 10.18 -53.77 59.61
N SER A 18 10.87 -54.53 58.75
CA SER A 18 10.83 -56.01 58.76
C SER A 18 11.83 -56.67 59.72
N CYS A 19 12.72 -55.92 60.37
CA CYS A 19 13.78 -56.48 61.24
C CYS A 19 13.52 -56.28 62.75
N LEU A 20 12.31 -55.86 63.17
CA LEU A 20 11.98 -55.49 64.56
C LEU A 20 11.16 -56.55 65.32
N GLU A 21 11.48 -57.84 65.16
CA GLU A 21 10.99 -58.90 66.05
C GLU A 21 12.18 -59.59 66.73
N GLU A 22 12.72 -58.99 67.80
CA GLU A 22 13.35 -59.70 68.96
C GLU A 22 13.88 -58.72 70.04
N ASP A 23 13.12 -58.62 71.13
CA ASP A 23 13.40 -58.31 72.55
C ASP A 23 14.68 -57.55 72.98
N SER A 24 14.88 -56.34 72.45
CA SER A 24 15.30 -55.17 73.23
C SER A 24 15.10 -53.96 72.32
N GLY A 25 14.05 -53.18 72.57
CA GLY A 25 13.74 -52.02 71.74
C GLY A 25 14.98 -51.11 71.63
N PRO A 26 15.28 -50.54 70.45
CA PRO A 26 16.42 -49.66 70.29
C PRO A 26 16.40 -48.60 71.37
N SER A 27 17.58 -48.31 71.93
CA SER A 27 17.69 -47.30 72.96
C SER A 27 17.27 -45.95 72.38
N GLN A 28 16.83 -45.02 73.24
CA GLN A 28 16.48 -43.67 72.76
C GLN A 28 17.64 -43.03 71.97
N GLU A 29 18.89 -43.33 72.33
CA GLU A 29 20.09 -42.89 71.60
C GLU A 29 20.15 -43.44 70.16
N ASP A 30 19.71 -44.68 69.92
CA ASP A 30 19.68 -45.27 68.57
C ASP A 30 18.59 -44.61 67.70
N TYR A 31 17.45 -44.24 68.30
CA TYR A 31 16.41 -43.48 67.61
C TYR A 31 16.87 -42.08 67.24
N ASP A 32 17.53 -41.39 68.17
CA ASP A 32 18.04 -40.04 67.92
C ASP A 32 19.13 -40.07 66.81
N TYR A 33 20.02 -41.08 66.80
CA TYR A 33 21.00 -41.27 65.73
C TYR A 33 20.35 -41.54 64.37
N LEU A 34 19.35 -42.43 64.30
CA LEU A 34 18.64 -42.72 63.05
C LEU A 34 17.83 -41.51 62.55
N GLN A 35 17.30 -40.70 63.45
CA GLN A 35 16.61 -39.46 63.13
C GLN A 35 17.60 -38.45 62.50
N ASP A 36 18.78 -38.27 63.09
CA ASP A 36 19.84 -37.41 62.56
C ASP A 36 20.34 -37.89 61.18
N GLU A 37 20.54 -39.20 61.00
CA GLU A 37 20.94 -39.77 59.71
C GLU A 37 19.84 -39.62 58.65
N HIS A 38 18.57 -39.80 59.03
CA HIS A 38 17.42 -39.57 58.16
C HIS A 38 17.33 -38.10 57.73
N ASP A 39 17.51 -37.15 58.66
CA ASP A 39 17.46 -35.73 58.35
C ASP A 39 18.65 -35.29 57.47
N SER A 40 19.84 -35.83 57.70
CA SER A 40 21.02 -35.64 56.82
C SER A 40 20.77 -36.17 55.40
N LEU A 41 20.26 -37.39 55.26
CA LEU A 41 19.94 -37.97 53.96
C LEU A 41 18.82 -37.20 53.24
N LYS A 42 17.88 -36.63 54.00
CA LYS A 42 16.82 -35.78 53.46
C LYS A 42 17.38 -34.47 52.90
N GLU A 43 18.32 -33.84 53.60
CA GLU A 43 19.04 -32.65 53.09
C GLU A 43 19.84 -32.97 51.83
N GLU A 44 20.56 -34.10 51.79
CA GLU A 44 21.29 -34.53 50.58
C GLU A 44 20.34 -34.80 49.40
N LEU A 45 19.20 -35.45 49.66
CA LEU A 45 18.17 -35.71 48.66
C LEU A 45 17.60 -34.39 48.09
N GLU A 46 17.32 -33.42 48.95
CA GLU A 46 16.84 -32.09 48.54
C GLU A 46 17.87 -31.36 47.68
N LYS A 47 19.16 -31.43 48.04
CA LYS A 47 20.25 -30.90 47.21
C LYS A 47 20.30 -31.55 45.83
N VAL A 48 20.17 -32.87 45.75
CA VAL A 48 20.14 -33.58 44.46
C VAL A 48 18.92 -33.19 43.62
N TYR A 49 17.76 -32.96 44.24
CA TYR A 49 16.59 -32.46 43.51
C TYR A 49 16.80 -31.05 42.94
N LEU A 50 17.45 -30.16 43.68
CA LEU A 50 17.81 -28.82 43.20
C LEU A 50 18.81 -28.89 42.04
N GLU A 51 19.81 -29.77 42.11
CA GLU A 51 20.76 -29.99 41.01
C GLU A 51 20.08 -30.58 39.76
N LEU A 52 19.10 -31.47 39.93
CA LEU A 52 18.28 -32.00 38.83
C LEU A 52 17.43 -30.91 38.16
N ASP A 53 16.86 -29.98 38.94
CA ASP A 53 16.09 -28.87 38.40
C ASP A 53 16.97 -27.89 37.60
N ASP A 54 18.19 -27.59 38.09
CA ASP A 54 19.19 -26.79 37.35
C ASP A 54 19.65 -27.50 36.06
N PHE A 55 19.79 -28.82 36.10
CA PHE A 55 20.11 -29.62 34.92
C PHE A 55 18.99 -29.59 33.89
N ASP A 56 17.72 -29.75 34.30
CA ASP A 56 16.56 -29.67 33.42
C ASP A 56 16.45 -28.27 32.78
N ALA A 57 16.70 -27.20 33.54
CA ALA A 57 16.72 -25.83 33.01
C ALA A 57 17.82 -25.64 31.93
N LYS A 58 19.04 -26.12 32.19
CA LYS A 58 20.15 -26.07 31.23
C LYS A 58 19.87 -26.90 29.97
N MET A 59 19.17 -28.03 30.11
CA MET A 59 18.75 -28.85 28.97
C MET A 59 17.76 -28.14 28.06
N GLU A 60 16.82 -27.36 28.62
CA GLU A 60 15.91 -26.54 27.82
C GLU A 60 16.62 -25.38 27.13
N GLU A 61 17.59 -24.72 27.79
CA GLU A 61 18.45 -23.72 27.14
C GLU A 61 19.25 -24.31 25.97
N PHE A 62 19.81 -25.52 26.15
CA PHE A 62 20.56 -26.20 25.09
C PHE A 62 19.68 -26.53 23.88
N LYS A 63 18.45 -27.02 24.10
CA LYS A 63 17.49 -27.26 23.00
C LYS A 63 17.15 -25.98 22.24
N ALA A 64 16.95 -24.86 22.95
CA ALA A 64 16.68 -23.57 22.32
C ALA A 64 17.89 -23.08 21.47
N VAL A 65 19.12 -23.35 21.90
CA VAL A 65 20.33 -23.06 21.11
C VAL A 65 20.43 -23.97 19.88
N GLU A 66 20.11 -25.27 20.01
CA GLU A 66 20.11 -26.22 18.89
C GLU A 66 19.07 -25.84 17.82
N GLU A 67 17.85 -25.42 18.23
CA GLU A 67 16.83 -24.92 17.30
C GLU A 67 17.27 -23.64 16.58
N LYS A 68 17.92 -22.71 17.29
CA LYS A 68 18.49 -21.51 16.68
C LYS A 68 19.59 -21.84 15.66
N ALA A 69 20.43 -22.83 15.94
CA ALA A 69 21.47 -23.28 15.01
C ALA A 69 20.85 -23.90 13.75
N LYS A 70 19.82 -24.75 13.89
CA LYS A 70 19.08 -25.32 12.75
C LYS A 70 18.43 -24.22 11.89
N SER A 71 17.80 -23.23 12.53
CA SER A 71 17.21 -22.08 11.82
C SER A 71 18.27 -21.22 11.10
N ALA A 72 19.46 -21.06 11.68
CA ALA A 72 20.56 -20.34 11.04
C ALA A 72 21.10 -21.07 9.80
N ASP A 73 21.23 -22.40 9.85
CA ASP A 73 21.63 -23.22 8.71
C ASP A 73 20.61 -23.17 7.57
N GLU A 74 19.31 -23.18 7.89
CA GLU A 74 18.23 -23.00 6.89
C GLU A 74 18.32 -21.63 6.21
N LYS A 75 18.49 -20.56 6.99
CA LYS A 75 18.67 -19.19 6.44
C LYS A 75 19.93 -19.06 5.59
N ALA A 76 21.01 -19.74 5.96
CA ALA A 76 22.24 -19.74 5.16
C ALA A 76 22.05 -20.45 3.80
N LYS A 77 21.21 -21.50 3.74
CA LYS A 77 20.83 -22.15 2.47
C LYS A 77 19.96 -21.22 1.62
N GLU A 78 18.94 -20.59 2.22
CA GLU A 78 18.07 -19.63 1.52
C GLU A 78 18.87 -18.45 0.96
N LEU A 79 19.86 -17.93 1.70
CA LEU A 79 20.72 -16.84 1.24
C LEU A 79 21.57 -17.26 0.03
N LYS A 80 22.08 -18.50 0.01
CA LYS A 80 22.81 -19.03 -1.16
C LYS A 80 21.90 -19.20 -2.38
N GLU A 81 20.67 -19.65 -2.19
CA GLU A 81 19.69 -19.76 -3.27
C GLU A 81 19.32 -18.39 -3.84
N LEU A 82 19.09 -17.40 -2.99
CA LEU A 82 18.83 -16.02 -3.40
C LEU A 82 20.01 -15.39 -4.14
N GLN A 83 21.25 -15.65 -3.71
CA GLN A 83 22.46 -15.21 -4.42
C GLN A 83 22.52 -15.80 -5.83
N LYS A 84 22.25 -17.10 -5.97
CA LYS A 84 22.20 -17.75 -7.29
C LYS A 84 21.11 -17.16 -8.18
N VAL A 85 19.90 -16.94 -7.65
CA VAL A 85 18.79 -16.31 -8.40
C VAL A 85 19.15 -14.88 -8.83
N LYS A 86 19.83 -14.13 -7.96
CA LYS A 86 20.32 -12.78 -8.28
C LYS A 86 21.30 -12.82 -9.46
N GLU A 87 22.30 -13.70 -9.43
CA GLU A 87 23.29 -13.86 -10.52
C GLU A 87 22.62 -14.26 -11.84
N GLU A 88 21.68 -15.22 -11.81
CA GLU A 88 20.92 -15.64 -13.00
C GLU A 88 20.09 -14.48 -13.58
N THR A 89 19.42 -13.70 -12.72
CA THR A 89 18.61 -12.54 -13.12
C THR A 89 19.49 -11.42 -13.70
N GLU A 90 20.65 -11.15 -13.11
CA GLU A 90 21.62 -10.16 -13.61
C GLU A 90 22.16 -10.57 -14.99
N GLU A 91 22.41 -11.87 -15.21
CA GLU A 91 22.82 -12.39 -16.52
C GLU A 91 21.71 -12.24 -17.59
N GLU A 92 20.45 -12.54 -17.22
CA GLU A 92 19.30 -12.36 -18.12
C GLU A 92 19.07 -10.89 -18.48
N MET A 93 19.14 -10.00 -17.48
CA MET A 93 19.02 -8.55 -17.69
C MET A 93 20.13 -8.02 -18.61
N ARG A 94 21.36 -8.54 -18.47
CA ARG A 94 22.47 -8.20 -19.36
C ARG A 94 22.19 -8.62 -20.80
N LYS A 95 21.75 -9.86 -21.04
CA LYS A 95 21.38 -10.37 -22.37
C LYS A 95 20.26 -9.56 -23.02
N LEU A 96 19.19 -9.29 -22.26
CA LEU A 96 18.05 -8.52 -22.75
C LEU A 96 18.45 -7.10 -23.16
N ARG A 97 19.37 -6.48 -22.42
CA ARG A 97 19.87 -5.14 -22.75
C ARG A 97 20.72 -5.14 -24.02
N GLU A 98 21.62 -6.12 -24.19
CA GLU A 98 22.39 -6.29 -25.43
C GLU A 98 21.47 -6.46 -26.65
N GLU A 99 20.42 -7.29 -26.52
CA GLU A 99 19.41 -7.48 -27.57
C GLU A 99 18.65 -6.19 -27.88
N PHE A 100 18.21 -5.47 -26.85
CA PHE A 100 17.48 -4.20 -26.99
C PHE A 100 18.33 -3.15 -27.70
N GLU A 101 19.61 -3.03 -27.38
CA GLU A 101 20.50 -2.06 -28.02
C GLU A 101 20.85 -2.45 -29.46
N ALA A 102 21.05 -3.74 -29.72
CA ALA A 102 21.22 -4.23 -31.08
C ALA A 102 19.97 -3.93 -31.93
N TYR A 103 18.77 -4.10 -31.34
CA TYR A 103 17.51 -3.74 -31.96
C TYR A 103 17.40 -2.23 -32.21
N GLN A 104 17.68 -1.41 -31.19
CA GLN A 104 17.63 0.05 -31.31
C GLN A 104 18.59 0.55 -32.39
N LYS A 105 19.82 0.05 -32.45
CA LYS A 105 20.80 0.41 -33.47
C LYS A 105 20.32 0.05 -34.88
N LYS A 106 19.68 -1.12 -35.06
CA LYS A 106 19.07 -1.53 -36.34
C LYS A 106 17.89 -0.63 -36.72
N TYR A 107 17.05 -0.29 -35.76
CA TYR A 107 15.90 0.59 -35.95
C TYR A 107 16.34 2.00 -36.35
N GLU A 108 17.25 2.62 -35.58
CA GLU A 108 17.81 3.94 -35.88
C GLU A 108 18.44 3.96 -37.28
N ALA A 109 19.24 2.94 -37.64
CA ALA A 109 19.83 2.83 -38.98
C ALA A 109 18.77 2.72 -40.10
N LYS A 110 17.66 2.00 -39.86
CA LYS A 110 16.56 1.89 -40.83
C LYS A 110 15.85 3.23 -41.02
N VAL A 111 15.60 3.97 -39.94
CA VAL A 111 14.97 5.31 -40.00
C VAL A 111 15.86 6.29 -40.74
N ARG A 112 17.16 6.33 -40.42
CA ARG A 112 18.15 7.18 -41.12
C ARG A 112 18.20 6.89 -42.62
N LYS A 113 18.27 5.61 -42.99
CA LYS A 113 18.27 5.17 -44.39
C LYS A 113 16.99 5.54 -45.13
N ALA A 114 15.84 5.52 -44.46
CA ALA A 114 14.56 5.90 -45.05
C ALA A 114 14.47 7.40 -45.36
N GLY A 115 15.22 8.25 -44.64
CA GLY A 115 15.29 9.68 -44.92
C GLY A 115 16.19 10.04 -46.10
N GLU A 116 17.05 9.13 -46.57
CA GLU A 116 17.93 9.39 -47.71
C GLU A 116 17.10 9.52 -49.00
N GLY A 117 17.29 10.62 -49.73
CA GLY A 117 16.55 10.96 -50.94
C GLY A 117 15.30 11.79 -50.72
N GLU A 118 14.91 12.08 -49.47
CA GLU A 118 13.78 12.98 -49.21
C GLU A 118 14.09 14.41 -49.69
N GLU A 119 13.09 15.00 -50.36
CA GLU A 119 13.19 16.32 -50.98
C GLU A 119 12.34 17.35 -50.23
N PHE A 120 12.91 18.53 -50.04
CA PHE A 120 12.29 19.66 -49.36
C PHE A 120 12.44 20.91 -50.23
N ALA A 121 11.35 21.65 -50.40
CA ALA A 121 11.36 22.87 -51.20
C ALA A 121 12.32 23.91 -50.62
N THR A 122 12.25 24.12 -49.31
CA THR A 122 13.07 25.07 -48.55
C THR A 122 13.39 24.51 -47.17
N LEU A 123 14.60 24.81 -46.65
CA LEU A 123 15.03 24.45 -45.30
C LEU A 123 15.72 25.65 -44.63
N GLU A 124 15.24 26.08 -43.47
CA GLU A 124 15.89 27.14 -42.70
C GLU A 124 16.90 26.54 -41.70
N VAL A 125 18.15 26.98 -41.80
CA VAL A 125 19.26 26.50 -40.97
C VAL A 125 20.12 27.70 -40.56
N GLY A 126 20.20 27.99 -39.26
CA GLY A 126 21.10 29.03 -38.74
C GLY A 126 20.92 30.40 -39.38
N GLY A 127 19.68 30.78 -39.73
CA GLY A 127 19.36 32.05 -40.39
C GLY A 127 19.61 32.09 -41.90
N ARG A 128 19.90 30.95 -42.53
CA ARG A 128 19.99 30.80 -44.00
C ARG A 128 18.85 29.91 -44.50
N THR A 129 18.28 30.26 -45.65
CA THR A 129 17.27 29.43 -46.33
C THR A 129 17.95 28.67 -47.48
N LEU A 130 18.02 27.36 -47.37
CA LEU A 130 18.48 26.47 -48.44
C LEU A 130 17.29 26.09 -49.33
N SER A 131 17.46 26.08 -50.65
CA SER A 131 16.40 25.72 -51.61
C SER A 131 16.72 24.44 -52.36
N SER A 132 15.68 23.69 -52.77
CA SER A 132 15.80 22.39 -53.46
C SER A 132 16.66 21.38 -52.69
N VAL A 133 16.35 21.22 -51.40
CA VAL A 133 17.14 20.44 -50.46
C VAL A 133 16.80 18.96 -50.60
N VAL A 134 17.80 18.12 -50.84
CA VAL A 134 17.68 16.66 -50.92
C VAL A 134 18.62 16.05 -49.89
N ILE A 135 18.11 15.19 -49.01
CA ILE A 135 18.93 14.48 -48.03
C ILE A 135 19.81 13.46 -48.75
N SER A 136 21.13 13.64 -48.72
CA SER A 136 22.09 12.73 -49.37
C SER A 136 22.50 11.55 -48.49
N SER A 137 22.69 11.76 -47.18
CA SER A 137 23.02 10.70 -46.22
C SER A 137 22.73 11.16 -44.80
N VAL A 138 22.32 10.24 -43.93
CA VAL A 138 22.04 10.53 -42.51
C VAL A 138 22.93 9.67 -41.62
N SER A 139 23.83 10.27 -40.85
CA SER A 139 24.63 9.60 -39.82
C SER A 139 24.05 9.82 -38.42
N GLU A 140 24.69 9.26 -37.38
CA GLU A 140 24.30 9.49 -35.99
C GLU A 140 24.57 10.93 -35.53
N THR A 141 25.55 11.60 -36.12
CA THR A 141 26.00 12.93 -35.69
C THR A 141 25.63 14.05 -36.65
N ALA A 142 25.32 13.73 -37.92
CA ALA A 142 25.03 14.75 -38.92
C ALA A 142 24.16 14.25 -40.09
N VAL A 143 23.47 15.20 -40.72
CA VAL A 143 22.73 15.02 -41.98
C VAL A 143 23.46 15.76 -43.09
N LYS A 144 23.84 15.05 -44.16
CA LYS A 144 24.38 15.69 -45.37
C LYS A 144 23.25 15.95 -46.34
N VAL A 145 23.11 17.20 -46.77
CA VAL A 145 22.09 17.61 -47.75
C VAL A 145 22.74 18.20 -48.99
N ARG A 146 22.11 17.96 -50.14
CA ARG A 146 22.40 18.64 -51.41
C ARG A 146 21.32 19.70 -51.62
N HIS A 147 21.71 20.93 -51.96
CA HIS A 147 20.79 22.03 -52.24
C HIS A 147 21.23 22.75 -53.53
N ALA A 148 20.47 23.76 -53.97
CA ALA A 148 20.75 24.47 -55.23
C ALA A 148 22.18 25.05 -55.32
N ASP A 149 22.74 25.52 -54.20
CA ASP A 149 24.06 26.17 -54.15
C ASP A 149 25.22 25.23 -53.79
N GLY A 150 24.97 23.93 -53.54
CA GLY A 150 26.01 22.96 -53.21
C GLY A 150 25.61 21.90 -52.19
N PHE A 151 26.52 21.60 -51.27
CA PHE A 151 26.33 20.61 -50.20
C PHE A 151 26.49 21.27 -48.84
N ALA A 152 25.64 20.88 -47.88
CA ALA A 152 25.74 21.28 -46.49
C ALA A 152 25.73 20.04 -45.58
N THR A 153 26.46 20.12 -44.47
CA THR A 153 26.43 19.12 -43.41
C THR A 153 25.80 19.79 -42.18
N LEU A 154 24.69 19.23 -41.70
CA LEU A 154 23.95 19.73 -40.54
C LEU A 154 24.19 18.79 -39.37
N ASP A 155 24.92 19.24 -38.36
CA ASP A 155 25.13 18.51 -37.11
C ASP A 155 23.92 18.64 -36.16
N SER A 156 24.00 18.02 -34.97
CA SER A 156 22.93 18.13 -33.96
C SER A 156 22.70 19.56 -33.46
N ALA A 157 23.64 20.49 -33.61
CA ALA A 157 23.46 21.89 -33.22
C ALA A 157 22.68 22.67 -34.29
N THR A 158 22.96 22.40 -35.57
CA THR A 158 22.46 23.17 -36.71
C THR A 158 21.23 22.56 -37.39
N ALA A 159 20.99 21.25 -37.26
CA ALA A 159 19.83 20.59 -37.85
C ALA A 159 18.50 21.09 -37.24
N PRO A 160 17.38 21.09 -38.00
CA PRO A 160 16.05 21.35 -37.45
C PRO A 160 15.68 20.35 -36.35
N ASN A 161 14.92 20.79 -35.33
CA ASN A 161 14.52 19.92 -34.22
C ASN A 161 13.76 18.67 -34.67
N GLU A 162 12.89 18.80 -35.67
CA GLU A 162 12.17 17.68 -36.27
C GLU A 162 13.12 16.59 -36.80
N TRP A 163 14.26 16.99 -37.36
CA TRP A 163 15.28 16.06 -37.86
C TRP A 163 16.12 15.47 -36.74
N LYS A 164 16.39 16.24 -35.68
CA LYS A 164 17.09 15.72 -34.49
C LYS A 164 16.31 14.58 -33.85
N GLU A 165 15.01 14.78 -33.67
CA GLU A 165 14.11 13.77 -33.10
C GLU A 165 13.92 12.59 -34.06
N ARG A 166 13.62 12.86 -35.33
CA ARG A 166 13.32 11.82 -36.32
C ARG A 166 14.52 10.95 -36.64
N PHE A 167 15.71 11.53 -36.81
CA PHE A 167 16.93 10.78 -37.19
C PHE A 167 17.82 10.43 -36.01
N PHE A 168 17.40 10.76 -34.79
CA PHE A 168 18.15 10.52 -33.56
C PHE A 168 19.57 11.10 -33.68
N LEU A 169 19.65 12.39 -34.03
CA LEU A 169 20.94 13.09 -34.16
C LEU A 169 21.45 13.42 -32.76
N ARG A 170 22.68 12.99 -32.49
CA ARG A 170 23.37 13.22 -31.22
C ARG A 170 24.64 14.03 -31.47
N SER A 171 25.05 14.82 -30.50
CA SER A 171 26.40 15.38 -30.48
C SER A 171 27.43 14.26 -30.36
N GLU A 172 28.67 14.52 -30.80
CA GLU A 172 29.77 13.56 -30.68
C GLU A 172 30.03 13.17 -29.21
N GLN A 173 29.86 14.12 -28.29
CA GLN A 173 29.97 13.89 -26.84
C GLN A 173 28.89 12.92 -26.33
N GLU A 174 27.63 13.10 -26.72
CA GLU A 174 26.54 12.18 -26.32
C GLU A 174 26.75 10.77 -26.89
N VAL A 175 27.33 10.64 -28.08
CA VAL A 175 27.68 9.32 -28.66
C VAL A 175 28.79 8.65 -27.85
N GLU A 176 29.84 9.38 -27.48
CA GLU A 176 30.93 8.87 -26.64
C GLU A 176 30.45 8.52 -25.22
N GLU A 177 29.62 9.36 -24.62
CA GLU A 177 29.05 9.12 -23.29
C GLU A 177 28.16 7.88 -23.29
N ARG A 178 27.26 7.76 -24.28
CA ARG A 178 26.44 6.57 -24.45
C ARG A 178 27.27 5.30 -24.65
N ALA A 179 28.34 5.38 -25.45
CA ALA A 179 29.25 4.25 -25.65
C ALA A 179 29.99 3.88 -24.35
N ARG A 180 30.36 4.87 -23.52
CA ARG A 180 30.99 4.67 -22.22
C ARG A 180 30.02 4.07 -21.21
N GLU A 181 28.79 4.56 -21.12
CA GLU A 181 27.74 4.02 -20.26
C GLU A 181 27.45 2.57 -20.60
N LEU A 182 27.36 2.27 -21.90
CA LEU A 182 27.18 0.91 -22.36
C LEU A 182 28.38 0.03 -21.99
N ALA A 183 29.60 0.50 -22.24
CA ALA A 183 30.80 -0.26 -21.90
C ALA A 183 30.91 -0.52 -20.38
N ALA A 184 30.56 0.47 -19.55
CA ALA A 184 30.56 0.38 -18.09
C ALA A 184 29.45 -0.54 -17.57
N PHE A 185 28.34 -0.68 -18.29
CA PHE A 185 27.28 -1.62 -17.91
C PHE A 185 27.59 -3.05 -18.33
N LEU A 186 28.14 -3.26 -19.54
CA LEU A 186 28.52 -4.60 -20.02
C LEU A 186 29.72 -5.15 -19.26
N ASN A 187 30.63 -4.26 -18.86
CA ASN A 187 31.77 -4.56 -18.02
C ASN A 187 31.63 -3.71 -16.75
N PRO A 188 30.71 -4.07 -15.85
CA PRO A 188 30.70 -3.43 -14.55
C PRO A 188 32.11 -3.58 -13.98
N PRO A 189 32.70 -2.52 -13.43
CA PRO A 189 34.01 -2.63 -12.79
C PRO A 189 33.88 -3.79 -11.81
N GLU A 190 34.66 -4.85 -12.06
CA GLU A 190 34.71 -6.04 -11.22
C GLU A 190 34.76 -5.53 -9.80
N GLU A 191 33.71 -5.83 -9.02
CA GLU A 191 33.47 -5.24 -7.71
C GLU A 191 34.73 -5.54 -6.91
N VAL A 192 35.64 -4.56 -6.86
CA VAL A 192 37.04 -4.80 -6.50
C VAL A 192 36.95 -5.38 -5.11
N GLU A 193 37.18 -6.70 -4.99
CA GLU A 193 37.07 -7.44 -3.73
C GLU A 193 37.72 -6.55 -2.72
N ALA A 194 36.90 -6.02 -1.79
CA ALA A 194 37.25 -4.84 -1.02
C ALA A 194 38.67 -5.03 -0.50
N VAL A 195 39.63 -4.41 -1.19
CA VAL A 195 41.04 -4.53 -0.84
C VAL A 195 41.06 -4.13 0.62
N GLU A 196 41.60 -5.01 1.47
CA GLU A 196 41.82 -4.78 2.90
C GLU A 196 42.76 -3.57 3.07
N GLY A 197 42.25 -2.40 2.71
CA GLY A 197 42.92 -1.12 2.76
C GLY A 197 42.73 -0.57 4.16
N GLU A 198 43.86 -0.47 4.84
CA GLU A 198 44.15 0.24 6.09
C GLU A 198 42.93 0.60 6.96
N PRO A 199 42.70 -0.12 8.08
CA PRO A 199 41.54 0.05 8.96
C PRO A 199 41.39 1.45 9.58
N GLU A 200 42.42 2.29 9.55
CA GLU A 200 42.44 3.55 10.31
C GLU A 200 41.50 4.64 9.76
N LYS A 201 41.23 4.68 8.45
CA LYS A 201 40.29 5.69 7.89
C LYS A 201 38.80 5.33 8.07
N LYS A 202 38.46 4.06 8.25
CA LYS A 202 37.07 3.63 8.44
C LYS A 202 36.56 3.93 9.86
N VAL A 203 37.43 3.89 10.88
CA VAL A 203 37.04 4.15 12.29
C VAL A 203 36.54 5.58 12.51
N SER A 204 37.18 6.58 11.88
CA SER A 204 36.78 7.99 11.99
C SER A 204 35.36 8.23 11.45
N SER A 205 35.01 7.63 10.30
CA SER A 205 33.68 7.76 9.71
C SER A 205 32.57 7.10 10.54
N TYR A 206 32.88 6.05 11.30
CA TYR A 206 31.92 5.34 12.14
C TYR A 206 31.58 6.15 13.40
N GLN A 207 32.59 6.72 14.05
CA GLN A 207 32.39 7.57 15.24
C GLN A 207 31.56 8.81 14.89
N GLN A 208 31.82 9.44 13.74
CA GLN A 208 31.04 10.58 13.29
C GLN A 208 29.57 10.21 13.02
N ARG A 209 29.31 9.13 12.27
CA ARG A 209 27.93 8.65 12.02
C ARG A 209 27.19 8.25 13.29
N ARG A 210 27.91 7.72 14.27
CA ARG A 210 27.34 7.38 15.58
C ARG A 210 26.95 8.64 16.34
N GLN A 211 27.82 9.66 16.39
CA GLN A 211 27.52 10.94 17.02
C GLN A 211 26.35 11.67 16.35
N GLU A 212 26.33 11.73 15.01
CA GLU A 212 25.21 12.31 14.25
C GLU A 212 23.90 11.59 14.57
N ARG A 213 23.93 10.26 14.68
CA ARG A 213 22.74 9.48 15.05
C ARG A 213 22.31 9.72 16.50
N GLU A 214 23.23 9.76 17.45
CA GLU A 214 22.93 10.05 18.86
C GLU A 214 22.32 11.44 19.01
N GLN A 215 22.85 12.44 18.29
CA GLN A 215 22.29 13.80 18.23
C GLN A 215 20.89 13.82 17.62
N GLN A 216 20.64 13.08 16.54
CA GLN A 216 19.30 12.95 15.95
C GLN A 216 18.32 12.27 16.91
N GLU A 217 18.73 11.22 17.62
CA GLU A 217 17.89 10.52 18.60
C GLU A 217 17.55 11.42 19.80
N GLU A 218 18.51 12.22 20.27
CA GLU A 218 18.28 13.20 21.35
C GLU A 218 17.37 14.35 20.91
N ALA A 219 17.59 14.88 19.70
CA ALA A 219 16.73 15.90 19.11
C ALA A 219 15.30 15.38 18.92
N LEU A 220 15.12 14.18 18.38
CA LEU A 220 13.80 13.55 18.30
C LEU A 220 13.15 13.40 19.67
N LYS A 221 13.88 12.95 20.70
CA LYS A 221 13.33 12.81 22.07
C LYS A 221 12.83 14.13 22.65
N SER A 222 13.42 15.26 22.24
CA SER A 222 13.02 16.59 22.67
C SER A 222 11.78 17.14 21.92
N LEU A 223 11.36 16.50 20.83
CA LEU A 223 10.14 16.86 20.11
C LEU A 223 8.89 16.59 20.95
N GLY A 224 7.92 17.50 20.88
CA GLY A 224 6.56 17.27 21.37
C GLY A 224 5.81 18.58 21.63
N GLY A 225 6.41 19.53 22.34
CA GLY A 225 5.68 20.71 22.84
C GLY A 225 4.96 21.53 21.76
N LYS A 226 5.59 21.79 20.62
CA LYS A 226 4.98 22.52 19.48
C LYS A 226 4.16 21.58 18.60
N VAL A 227 4.71 20.42 18.26
CA VAL A 227 4.10 19.45 17.33
C VAL A 227 2.78 18.92 17.86
N GLU A 228 2.74 18.49 19.12
CA GLU A 228 1.53 17.97 19.77
C GLU A 228 0.41 19.01 19.76
N LYS A 229 0.71 20.28 20.04
CA LYS A 229 -0.27 21.37 20.05
C LYS A 229 -0.81 21.73 18.67
N ALA A 230 -0.11 21.37 17.59
CA ALA A 230 -0.57 21.57 16.22
C ALA A 230 -1.47 20.42 15.73
N ILE A 231 -1.55 19.32 16.47
CA ILE A 231 -2.37 18.15 16.13
C ILE A 231 -3.82 18.35 16.58
N VAL A 232 -4.74 17.86 15.74
CA VAL A 232 -6.17 17.84 16.02
C VAL A 232 -6.75 16.45 15.85
N SER A 233 -7.82 16.20 16.59
CA SER A 233 -8.67 15.03 16.46
C SER A 233 -9.73 15.29 15.41
N ILE A 234 -9.88 14.35 14.49
CA ILE A 234 -10.92 14.33 13.48
C ILE A 234 -11.85 13.17 13.81
N ASN A 235 -13.08 13.50 14.18
CA ASN A 235 -14.10 12.54 14.53
C ASN A 235 -15.28 12.72 13.59
N GLY A 236 -15.57 11.70 12.80
CA GLY A 236 -16.81 11.62 12.05
C GLY A 236 -17.57 10.33 12.34
N SER A 237 -18.70 10.16 11.67
CA SER A 237 -19.60 9.02 11.84
C SER A 237 -19.01 7.69 11.34
N SER A 238 -18.13 7.72 10.33
CA SER A 238 -17.54 6.52 9.72
C SER A 238 -16.09 6.31 10.13
N ALA A 239 -15.35 7.38 10.40
CA ALA A 239 -13.92 7.35 10.63
C ALA A 239 -13.48 8.29 11.74
N GLN A 240 -12.40 7.90 12.42
CA GLN A 240 -11.71 8.71 13.42
C GLN A 240 -10.21 8.67 13.14
N GLY A 241 -9.54 9.80 13.31
CA GLY A 241 -8.09 9.88 13.17
C GLY A 241 -7.55 11.25 13.56
N SER A 242 -6.37 11.56 13.02
CA SER A 242 -5.66 12.79 13.32
C SER A 242 -5.62 13.74 12.13
N GLY A 243 -5.31 15.00 12.42
CA GLY A 243 -4.86 15.98 11.44
C GLY A 243 -3.86 16.92 12.10
N PHE A 244 -3.28 17.83 11.33
CA PHE A 244 -2.39 18.84 11.89
C PHE A 244 -2.49 20.16 11.14
N PHE A 245 -2.27 21.25 11.86
CA PHE A 245 -2.16 22.58 11.26
C PHE A 245 -0.75 22.84 10.77
N ALA A 246 -0.64 23.26 9.52
CA ALA A 246 0.62 23.68 8.93
C ALA A 246 0.44 24.95 8.11
N GLN A 247 1.52 25.73 8.02
CA GLN A 247 1.61 26.87 7.14
C GLN A 247 2.13 26.43 5.78
N ASP A 248 1.39 26.75 4.71
CA ASP A 248 1.84 26.61 3.33
C ASP A 248 1.76 27.97 2.65
N GLY A 249 2.93 28.59 2.44
CA GLY A 249 3.05 29.98 2.03
C GLY A 249 2.41 30.93 3.04
N ILE A 250 1.40 31.68 2.59
CA ILE A 250 0.68 32.66 3.42
C ILE A 250 -0.61 32.10 4.04
N THR A 251 -0.95 30.85 3.75
CA THR A 251 -2.24 30.26 4.13
C THR A 251 -2.02 29.14 5.15
N THR A 252 -2.88 29.14 6.17
CA THR A 252 -2.94 28.06 7.15
C THR A 252 -3.89 26.99 6.67
N TYR A 253 -3.43 25.74 6.70
CA TYR A 253 -4.22 24.58 6.32
C TYR A 253 -4.25 23.56 7.46
N LEU A 254 -5.39 22.87 7.58
CA LEU A 254 -5.49 21.60 8.28
C LEU A 254 -5.22 20.48 7.28
N TYR A 255 -4.13 19.75 7.45
CA TYR A 255 -3.80 18.57 6.68
C TYR A 255 -4.34 17.30 7.35
N THR A 256 -4.87 16.38 6.55
CA THR A 256 -5.26 15.04 7.02
C THR A 256 -5.32 14.05 5.84
N SER A 257 -5.68 12.80 6.12
CA SER A 257 -5.95 11.80 5.10
C SER A 257 -7.37 11.94 4.54
N GLY A 258 -7.54 11.76 3.23
CA GLY A 258 -8.85 11.83 2.57
C GLY A 258 -9.87 10.84 3.12
N HIS A 259 -9.45 9.60 3.40
CA HIS A 259 -10.31 8.56 3.97
C HIS A 259 -10.86 8.89 5.38
N LEU A 260 -10.24 9.84 6.12
CA LEU A 260 -10.76 10.29 7.42
C LEU A 260 -11.91 11.27 7.29
N LEU A 261 -12.02 11.94 6.14
CA LEU A 261 -13.13 12.84 5.83
C LEU A 261 -14.23 12.13 5.06
N ASP A 262 -13.88 11.20 4.18
CA ASP A 262 -14.83 10.50 3.33
C ASP A 262 -15.90 9.70 4.14
N SER A 263 -17.10 9.60 3.57
CA SER A 263 -18.25 8.87 4.14
C SER A 263 -18.76 9.37 5.50
N ASN A 264 -18.41 10.58 5.94
CA ASN A 264 -18.89 11.14 7.19
C ASN A 264 -20.10 12.05 6.96
N GLY A 265 -21.22 11.78 7.65
CA GLY A 265 -22.38 12.67 7.64
C GLY A 265 -22.18 13.93 8.49
N ASP A 266 -21.32 13.83 9.49
CA ASP A 266 -20.93 14.86 10.44
C ASP A 266 -19.42 14.80 10.68
N LEU A 267 -18.79 15.96 10.84
CA LEU A 267 -17.36 16.08 11.06
C LEU A 267 -17.10 17.01 12.24
N LYS A 268 -16.41 16.52 13.25
CA LYS A 268 -15.99 17.29 14.42
C LYS A 268 -14.47 17.29 14.53
N ILE A 269 -13.90 18.48 14.45
CA ILE A 269 -12.45 18.70 14.54
C ILE A 269 -12.14 19.41 15.85
N THR A 270 -11.35 18.80 16.72
CA THR A 270 -10.99 19.35 18.05
C THR A 270 -9.50 19.28 18.29
N ASP A 271 -8.89 20.37 18.77
CA ASP A 271 -7.50 20.32 19.21
C ASP A 271 -7.34 19.64 20.59
N LEU A 272 -6.10 19.46 21.04
CA LEU A 272 -5.78 18.86 22.35
C LEU A 272 -6.31 19.67 23.55
N SER A 273 -6.64 20.96 23.37
CA SER A 273 -7.27 21.77 24.42
C SER A 273 -8.79 21.54 24.51
N GLY A 274 -9.36 20.79 23.56
CA GLY A 274 -10.80 20.56 23.43
C GLY A 274 -11.53 21.66 22.66
N LYS A 275 -10.82 22.63 22.08
CA LYS A 275 -11.42 23.66 21.23
C LYS A 275 -11.85 23.04 19.91
N GLU A 276 -13.12 23.24 19.57
CA GLU A 276 -13.70 22.79 18.32
C GLU A 276 -13.48 23.82 17.20
N TRP A 277 -13.02 23.35 16.05
CA TRP A 277 -12.77 24.14 14.86
C TRP A 277 -13.96 24.00 13.91
N LYS A 278 -14.60 25.11 13.57
CA LYS A 278 -15.85 25.15 12.77
C LYS A 278 -15.73 25.93 11.47
N SER A 279 -14.73 26.81 11.37
CA SER A 279 -14.57 27.74 10.25
C SER A 279 -13.49 27.23 9.30
N PHE A 280 -13.91 26.53 8.26
CA PHE A 280 -13.04 26.05 7.19
C PHE A 280 -13.45 26.68 5.85
N GLY A 281 -12.45 26.93 5.02
CA GLY A 281 -12.64 27.33 3.63
C GLY A 281 -12.88 26.13 2.71
N GLU A 282 -12.38 26.21 1.49
CA GLU A 282 -12.49 25.13 0.51
C GLU A 282 -11.63 23.92 0.89
N LEU A 283 -12.12 22.73 0.55
CA LEU A 283 -11.35 21.49 0.62
C LEU A 283 -10.49 21.37 -0.64
N GLU A 284 -9.21 21.07 -0.45
CA GLU A 284 -8.29 20.75 -1.53
C GLU A 284 -7.82 19.30 -1.41
N VAL A 285 -7.87 18.57 -2.51
CA VAL A 285 -7.45 17.16 -2.62
C VAL A 285 -6.21 17.10 -3.48
N ALA A 286 -5.15 16.45 -2.99
CA ALA A 286 -3.95 16.23 -3.78
C ALA A 286 -4.19 15.09 -4.80
N GLU A 287 -3.91 15.33 -6.07
CA GLU A 287 -4.06 14.32 -7.12
C GLU A 287 -3.15 13.11 -6.90
N GLY A 288 -3.72 11.90 -7.08
CA GLY A 288 -2.95 10.65 -7.00
C GLY A 288 -2.51 10.24 -5.60
N THR A 289 -2.96 10.93 -4.55
CA THR A 289 -2.61 10.60 -3.15
C THR A 289 -3.85 10.63 -2.25
N ASN A 290 -3.73 10.07 -1.05
CA ASN A 290 -4.76 10.15 -0.03
C ASN A 290 -4.54 11.34 0.94
N ILE A 291 -4.09 12.49 0.42
CA ILE A 291 -3.90 13.72 1.17
C ILE A 291 -5.01 14.72 0.83
N VAL A 292 -5.58 15.31 1.86
CA VAL A 292 -6.49 16.45 1.74
C VAL A 292 -6.08 17.56 2.69
N ARG A 293 -6.47 18.79 2.35
CA ARG A 293 -6.28 19.94 3.23
C ARG A 293 -7.47 20.89 3.21
N LEU A 294 -7.76 21.48 4.37
CA LEU A 294 -8.82 22.46 4.56
C LEU A 294 -8.19 23.80 4.91
N ALA A 295 -8.51 24.86 4.16
CA ALA A 295 -8.08 26.20 4.53
C ALA A 295 -8.71 26.61 5.87
N VAL A 296 -7.92 27.12 6.81
CA VAL A 296 -8.40 27.53 8.13
C VAL A 296 -8.50 29.05 8.16
N THR A 297 -9.69 29.58 8.47
CA THR A 297 -9.90 31.04 8.53
C THR A 297 -9.61 31.61 9.91
N ASP A 298 -9.76 30.78 10.95
CA ASP A 298 -9.50 31.17 12.33
C ASP A 298 -7.98 31.17 12.61
N PRO A 299 -7.46 32.11 13.42
CA PRO A 299 -6.05 32.13 13.76
C PRO A 299 -5.66 30.87 14.56
N VAL A 300 -4.57 30.23 14.14
CA VAL A 300 -3.98 29.06 14.79
C VAL A 300 -2.68 29.47 15.46
N GLU A 301 -2.55 29.19 16.75
CA GLU A 301 -1.35 29.56 17.53
C GLU A 301 -0.16 28.66 17.25
N ASN A 302 -0.39 27.36 17.06
CA ASN A 302 0.65 26.36 16.87
C ASN A 302 0.59 25.83 15.44
N LEU A 303 1.56 26.25 14.63
CA LEU A 303 1.68 25.89 13.22
C LEU A 303 2.96 25.10 12.98
N LEU A 304 2.84 24.01 12.23
CA LEU A 304 3.99 23.31 11.69
C LEU A 304 4.46 23.93 10.38
N GLU A 305 5.75 23.79 10.11
CA GLU A 305 6.37 24.21 8.86
C GLU A 305 6.52 23.01 7.94
N LEU A 306 6.09 23.15 6.68
CA LEU A 306 6.34 22.15 5.66
C LEU A 306 7.78 22.27 5.18
N ARG A 307 8.47 21.13 5.07
CA ARG A 307 9.80 21.11 4.45
C ARG A 307 9.69 21.56 2.98
N PRO A 308 10.59 22.44 2.49
CA PRO A 308 10.63 22.81 1.08
C PRO A 308 10.77 21.60 0.17
N SER A 309 10.18 21.68 -1.04
CA SER A 309 10.26 20.58 -1.99
C SER A 309 11.70 20.27 -2.41
N GLY A 310 12.04 18.99 -2.51
CA GLY A 310 13.37 18.56 -2.93
C GLY A 310 13.48 17.06 -3.22
N ASP A 311 14.71 16.57 -3.37
CA ASP A 311 15.02 15.17 -3.72
C ASP A 311 14.57 14.15 -2.65
N GLY A 312 14.14 14.66 -1.49
CA GLY A 312 13.71 13.87 -0.35
C GLY A 312 14.84 13.63 0.64
N LEU A 313 14.48 13.07 1.78
CA LEU A 313 15.45 12.69 2.80
C LEU A 313 16.14 11.37 2.44
N GLY A 314 17.43 11.29 2.78
CA GLY A 314 18.22 10.08 2.60
C GLY A 314 17.63 8.88 3.35
N SER A 315 17.91 7.67 2.87
CA SER A 315 17.60 6.45 3.62
C SER A 315 18.23 6.50 5.01
N LYS A 316 17.56 5.93 6.00
CA LYS A 316 17.95 5.83 7.43
C LYS A 316 17.80 7.11 8.25
N THR A 317 17.31 8.20 7.69
CA THR A 317 16.97 9.40 8.47
C THR A 317 15.93 9.04 9.54
N LEU A 318 16.21 9.49 10.76
CA LEU A 318 15.34 9.37 11.91
C LEU A 318 14.22 10.41 11.84
N VAL A 319 13.00 9.95 12.04
CA VAL A 319 11.77 10.75 11.94
C VAL A 319 10.81 10.33 13.05
N ALA A 320 9.86 11.19 13.37
CA ALA A 320 8.78 10.86 14.30
C ALA A 320 7.43 11.08 13.61
N ALA A 321 6.57 10.09 13.68
CA ALA A 321 5.17 10.23 13.31
C ALA A 321 4.38 10.61 14.56
N PHE A 322 3.44 11.54 14.40
CA PHE A 322 2.56 11.92 15.49
C PHE A 322 1.11 11.66 15.12
N GLY A 323 0.30 11.34 16.11
CA GLY A 323 -1.15 11.22 15.96
C GLY A 323 -1.86 11.33 17.28
N LEU A 324 -2.98 10.61 17.39
CA LEU A 324 -3.81 10.61 18.59
C LEU A 324 -4.08 9.17 18.97
N GLN A 325 -3.83 8.87 20.24
CA GLN A 325 -4.20 7.59 20.79
C GLN A 325 -5.71 7.56 21.04
N ALA A 326 -6.38 6.49 20.60
CA ALA A 326 -7.82 6.34 20.75
C ALA A 326 -8.23 6.47 22.23
N GLY A 327 -9.08 7.46 22.53
CA GLY A 327 -9.59 7.72 23.88
C GLY A 327 -8.64 8.46 24.82
N ALA A 328 -7.46 8.89 24.38
CA ALA A 328 -6.54 9.70 25.16
C ALA A 328 -6.66 11.20 24.81
N ASN A 329 -6.49 12.07 25.81
CA ASN A 329 -6.37 13.53 25.62
C ASN A 329 -4.94 13.96 25.28
N GLY A 330 -4.19 13.11 24.56
CA GLY A 330 -2.78 13.33 24.27
C GLY A 330 -2.41 12.86 22.88
N ALA A 331 -1.42 13.53 22.29
CA ALA A 331 -0.81 13.07 21.06
C ALA A 331 0.06 11.83 21.31
N SER A 332 -0.01 10.87 20.42
CA SER A 332 0.92 9.75 20.35
C SER A 332 2.11 10.12 19.49
N LYS A 333 3.26 9.51 19.77
CA LYS A 333 4.50 9.70 19.02
C LYS A 333 5.13 8.35 18.74
N ASP A 334 5.29 8.04 17.46
CA ASP A 334 5.91 6.83 16.95
C ASP A 334 7.26 7.19 16.28
N ASP A 335 8.37 6.78 16.90
CA ASP A 335 9.70 6.96 16.29
C ASP A 335 9.88 5.97 15.12
N ALA A 336 10.34 6.46 13.98
CA ALA A 336 10.55 5.68 12.77
C ALA A 336 11.84 6.04 12.03
N ARG A 337 12.22 5.19 11.07
CA ARG A 337 13.32 5.43 10.14
C ARG A 337 12.81 5.37 8.72
N LEU A 338 13.23 6.33 7.92
CA LEU A 338 13.00 6.30 6.48
C LEU A 338 13.80 5.16 5.83
N ARG A 339 13.18 4.41 4.94
CA ARG A 339 13.86 3.47 4.02
C ARG A 339 14.23 4.12 2.69
N GLY A 340 13.68 5.30 2.43
CA GLY A 340 13.91 6.11 1.23
C GLY A 340 12.58 6.56 0.61
N PRO A 341 12.62 7.56 -0.27
CA PRO A 341 11.45 7.96 -1.05
C PRO A 341 11.15 6.92 -2.14
N ARG A 342 9.86 6.74 -2.45
CA ARG A 342 9.36 5.90 -3.54
C ARG A 342 8.08 6.49 -4.09
N ASP A 343 8.02 6.84 -5.38
CA ASP A 343 6.78 7.20 -6.10
C ASP A 343 5.82 8.12 -5.31
N GLY A 344 6.31 9.24 -4.76
CA GLY A 344 5.48 10.18 -3.99
C GLY A 344 5.14 9.77 -2.54
N ARG A 345 5.75 8.69 -2.03
CA ARG A 345 5.64 8.25 -0.62
C ARG A 345 7.00 7.98 0.04
N TYR A 346 6.99 7.86 1.35
CA TYR A 346 8.09 7.36 2.17
C TYR A 346 7.76 5.95 2.67
N ASP A 347 8.71 5.04 2.50
CA ASP A 347 8.69 3.75 3.19
C ASP A 347 9.33 3.96 4.57
N VAL A 348 8.65 3.54 5.64
CA VAL A 348 9.07 3.78 7.03
C VAL A 348 9.20 2.46 7.81
N SER A 349 10.04 2.44 8.83
CA SER A 349 10.11 1.33 9.78
C SER A 349 9.03 1.45 10.85
N GLY A 350 8.37 0.33 11.18
CA GLY A 350 7.39 0.27 12.26
C GLY A 350 5.94 0.35 11.77
N ALA A 351 5.00 0.14 12.69
CA ALA A 351 3.57 0.29 12.42
C ALA A 351 3.13 1.67 12.91
N LEU A 352 2.50 2.47 12.06
CA LEU A 352 2.10 3.85 12.35
C LEU A 352 0.58 3.96 12.56
N LYS A 353 0.00 3.01 13.28
CA LYS A 353 -1.47 2.84 13.35
C LYS A 353 -2.18 4.00 14.04
N GLU A 354 -1.61 4.52 15.12
CA GLU A 354 -2.20 5.63 15.88
C GLU A 354 -1.88 7.00 15.24
N SER A 355 -0.96 7.02 14.27
CA SER A 355 -0.48 8.21 13.60
C SER A 355 -1.25 8.55 12.32
N VAL A 356 -2.25 7.77 11.91
CA VAL A 356 -3.00 8.00 10.66
C VAL A 356 -3.68 9.37 10.64
N GLY A 357 -3.43 10.11 9.55
CA GLY A 357 -3.83 11.49 9.34
C GLY A 357 -2.88 12.53 9.93
N GLY A 358 -1.95 12.12 10.80
CA GLY A 358 -0.99 13.01 11.44
C GLY A 358 0.32 13.20 10.66
N PRO A 359 1.19 14.10 11.14
CA PRO A 359 2.41 14.48 10.43
C PRO A 359 3.54 13.47 10.67
N LEU A 360 4.40 13.31 9.66
CA LEU A 360 5.75 12.76 9.81
C LEU A 360 6.73 13.94 9.85
N VAL A 361 7.48 14.08 10.95
CA VAL A 361 8.39 15.20 11.20
C VAL A 361 9.85 14.76 11.34
N THR A 362 10.77 15.66 11.00
CA THR A 362 12.21 15.51 11.25
C THR A 362 12.59 15.97 12.66
N ALA A 363 13.87 15.81 13.01
CA ALA A 363 14.43 16.34 14.25
C ALA A 363 14.38 17.87 14.34
N GLU A 364 14.27 18.56 13.20
CA GLU A 364 14.17 20.02 13.07
C GLU A 364 12.72 20.54 13.12
N GLU A 365 11.74 19.71 13.50
CA GLU A 365 10.30 20.05 13.53
C GLU A 365 9.67 20.36 12.15
N GLU A 366 10.34 19.99 11.05
CA GLU A 366 9.80 20.13 9.70
C GLU A 366 8.91 18.94 9.34
N VAL A 367 7.73 19.20 8.77
CA VAL A 367 6.84 18.17 8.24
C VAL A 367 7.31 17.76 6.84
N ILE A 368 7.57 16.46 6.67
CA ILE A 368 8.01 15.88 5.39
C ILE A 368 6.94 15.02 4.72
N GLY A 369 5.92 14.61 5.48
CA GLY A 369 4.88 13.75 4.97
C GLY A 369 3.70 13.63 5.92
N LEU A 370 2.69 12.92 5.43
CA LEU A 370 1.44 12.65 6.14
C LEU A 370 1.25 11.15 6.22
N VAL A 371 1.07 10.62 7.43
CA VAL A 371 0.79 9.20 7.63
C VAL A 371 -0.62 8.93 7.12
N THR A 372 -0.77 8.04 6.17
CA THR A 372 -2.05 7.71 5.56
C THR A 372 -2.17 6.20 5.39
N GLN A 373 -3.33 5.79 4.92
CA GLN A 373 -3.59 4.40 4.57
C GLN A 373 -4.39 4.35 3.28
N ASP A 374 -4.05 3.41 2.41
CA ASP A 374 -4.88 3.09 1.27
C ASP A 374 -5.52 1.72 1.49
N ALA A 375 -6.82 1.66 1.20
CA ALA A 375 -7.43 0.41 0.83
C ALA A 375 -6.82 -0.04 -0.49
N ALA A 376 -6.54 -1.33 -0.62
CA ALA A 376 -6.25 -1.89 -1.94
C ALA A 376 -7.38 -1.48 -2.90
N PRO A 377 -7.06 -1.01 -4.12
CA PRO A 377 -8.07 -0.59 -5.07
C PRO A 377 -9.05 -1.74 -5.25
N ARG A 378 -10.34 -1.45 -5.05
CA ARG A 378 -11.39 -2.43 -5.29
C ARG A 378 -11.26 -2.94 -6.73
N LYS A 379 -11.62 -4.20 -6.96
CA LYS A 379 -11.57 -4.81 -8.31
C LYS A 379 -12.94 -4.98 -8.94
N ASP A 380 -13.98 -4.97 -8.12
CA ASP A 380 -15.37 -5.10 -8.52
C ASP A 380 -16.28 -4.43 -7.49
N ILE A 381 -17.58 -4.34 -7.82
CA ILE A 381 -18.62 -3.81 -6.93
C ILE A 381 -19.26 -4.89 -6.05
N TRP A 382 -18.94 -6.18 -6.26
CA TRP A 382 -19.68 -7.31 -5.69
C TRP A 382 -19.26 -7.64 -4.26
N ARG A 383 -17.97 -7.48 -3.96
CA ARG A 383 -17.39 -7.82 -2.66
C ARG A 383 -17.47 -6.64 -1.69
N GLU A 384 -18.27 -6.78 -0.63
CA GLU A 384 -18.36 -5.77 0.44
C GLU A 384 -17.10 -5.73 1.31
N ASP A 385 -16.49 -6.89 1.55
CA ASP A 385 -15.27 -7.07 2.33
C ASP A 385 -14.01 -6.57 1.61
N ALA A 386 -14.04 -6.48 0.27
CA ALA A 386 -12.88 -6.08 -0.51
C ALA A 386 -12.39 -4.66 -0.20
N ARG A 387 -13.30 -3.73 0.18
CA ARG A 387 -12.93 -2.33 0.48
C ARG A 387 -11.99 -2.18 1.67
N HIS A 388 -11.98 -3.12 2.62
CA HIS A 388 -11.16 -3.04 3.84
C HIS A 388 -10.24 -4.25 4.05
N SER A 389 -10.30 -5.24 3.17
CA SER A 389 -9.58 -6.52 3.34
C SER A 389 -8.05 -6.37 3.43
N ARG A 390 -7.48 -5.29 2.89
CA ARG A 390 -6.05 -4.98 3.01
C ARG A 390 -5.81 -3.48 3.06
N VAL A 391 -5.65 -2.98 4.27
CA VAL A 391 -5.23 -1.60 4.54
C VAL A 391 -3.72 -1.55 4.54
N ILE A 392 -3.13 -0.78 3.63
CA ILE A 392 -1.68 -0.55 3.56
C ILE A 392 -1.41 0.84 4.12
N GLN A 393 -0.68 0.89 5.23
CA GLN A 393 -0.21 2.13 5.81
C GLN A 393 1.08 2.57 5.12
N TYR A 394 1.17 3.85 4.81
CA TYR A 394 2.36 4.48 4.24
C TYR A 394 2.38 5.96 4.59
N VAL A 395 3.49 6.64 4.29
CA VAL A 395 3.57 8.08 4.48
C VAL A 395 3.58 8.76 3.12
N ALA A 396 2.56 9.55 2.82
CA ALA A 396 2.52 10.34 1.59
C ALA A 396 3.45 11.55 1.73
N ARG A 397 4.24 11.85 0.69
CA ARG A 397 5.23 12.95 0.73
C ARG A 397 4.53 14.30 0.62
N LEU A 398 4.92 15.22 1.50
CA LEU A 398 4.54 16.65 1.42
C LEU A 398 5.70 17.52 0.94
N ASP A 399 6.91 16.98 0.89
CA ASP A 399 8.13 17.63 0.40
C ASP A 399 8.33 17.44 -1.12
N VAL A 400 7.24 17.26 -1.86
CA VAL A 400 7.21 17.19 -3.33
C VAL A 400 6.12 18.12 -3.86
N PRO A 401 6.24 18.63 -5.09
CA PRO A 401 5.15 19.38 -5.70
C PRO A 401 3.89 18.52 -5.82
N LEU A 402 2.79 18.97 -5.21
CA LEU A 402 1.47 18.33 -5.29
C LEU A 402 0.54 19.17 -6.14
N THR A 403 -0.27 18.51 -6.97
CA THR A 403 -1.33 19.17 -7.73
C THR A 403 -2.62 19.14 -6.90
N TRP A 404 -3.11 20.31 -6.51
CA TRP A 404 -4.29 20.45 -5.66
C TRP A 404 -5.54 20.74 -6.49
N LYS A 405 -6.61 19.99 -6.23
CA LYS A 405 -7.94 20.24 -6.79
C LYS A 405 -8.92 20.67 -5.71
N LYS A 406 -9.57 21.80 -5.95
CA LYS A 406 -10.62 22.33 -5.07
C LYS A 406 -11.93 21.59 -5.28
N ILE A 407 -12.58 21.22 -4.18
CA ILE A 407 -13.90 20.61 -4.19
C ILE A 407 -14.71 21.12 -2.98
N PRO A 408 -16.02 21.33 -3.10
CA PRO A 408 -16.86 21.59 -1.93
C PRO A 408 -16.77 20.45 -0.90
N LEU A 409 -16.54 20.79 0.37
CA LEU A 409 -16.40 19.79 1.44
C LEU A 409 -17.62 18.86 1.51
N GLY A 410 -18.85 19.39 1.46
CA GLY A 410 -20.06 18.56 1.49
C GLY A 410 -20.19 17.56 0.33
N GLN A 411 -19.65 17.91 -0.85
CA GLN A 411 -19.59 17.00 -1.99
C GLN A 411 -18.60 15.87 -1.73
N PHE A 412 -17.44 16.17 -1.14
CA PHE A 412 -16.45 15.15 -0.78
C PHE A 412 -16.98 14.19 0.30
N LEU A 413 -17.60 14.71 1.36
CA LEU A 413 -18.15 13.92 2.47
C LEU A 413 -19.22 12.90 2.02
N THR A 414 -20.01 13.26 1.00
CA THR A 414 -21.14 12.45 0.49
C THR A 414 -20.80 11.64 -0.77
N ALA A 415 -19.56 11.72 -1.26
CA ALA A 415 -19.14 11.09 -2.51
C ALA A 415 -19.22 9.55 -2.42
N THR A 416 -18.63 8.94 -1.39
CA THR A 416 -18.69 7.48 -1.23
C THR A 416 -20.10 6.97 -0.97
N GLU A 417 -20.93 7.69 -0.21
CA GLU A 417 -22.35 7.30 -0.05
C GLU A 417 -23.09 7.34 -1.40
N SER A 418 -22.87 8.38 -2.19
CA SER A 418 -23.45 8.49 -3.54
C SER A 418 -22.98 7.34 -4.43
N LEU A 419 -21.72 6.95 -4.33
CA LEU A 419 -21.14 5.83 -5.07
C LEU A 419 -21.69 4.47 -4.59
N GLN A 420 -21.86 4.27 -3.29
CA GLN A 420 -22.46 3.06 -2.72
C GLN A 420 -23.92 2.90 -3.14
N ARG A 421 -24.70 3.98 -3.13
CA ARG A 421 -26.08 3.98 -3.66
C ARG A 421 -26.08 3.62 -5.14
N PHE A 422 -25.17 4.19 -5.93
CA PHE A 422 -25.02 3.83 -7.33
C PHE A 422 -24.67 2.34 -7.52
N ASP A 423 -23.72 1.82 -6.74
CA ASP A 423 -23.33 0.40 -6.76
C ASP A 423 -24.49 -0.53 -6.38
N GLN A 424 -25.26 -0.17 -5.35
CA GLN A 424 -26.43 -0.93 -4.91
C GLN A 424 -27.48 -1.06 -6.03
N VAL A 425 -27.79 0.04 -6.71
CA VAL A 425 -28.71 -0.02 -7.86
C VAL A 425 -28.06 -0.81 -9.00
N THR A 426 -26.74 -0.73 -9.21
CA THR A 426 -26.05 -1.52 -10.24
C THR A 426 -26.20 -3.02 -9.99
N LYS A 427 -26.00 -3.47 -8.75
CA LYS A 427 -26.22 -4.86 -8.34
C LYS A 427 -27.65 -5.30 -8.63
N LEU A 428 -28.64 -4.46 -8.32
CA LEU A 428 -30.05 -4.74 -8.60
C LEU A 428 -30.32 -4.89 -10.10
N ILE A 429 -29.79 -4.00 -10.95
CA ILE A 429 -29.95 -4.11 -12.41
C ILE A 429 -29.40 -5.44 -12.92
N ALA A 430 -28.20 -5.81 -12.47
CA ALA A 430 -27.58 -7.06 -12.89
C ALA A 430 -28.38 -8.28 -12.41
N ALA A 431 -28.89 -8.25 -11.17
CA ALA A 431 -29.75 -9.30 -10.64
C ALA A 431 -31.04 -9.43 -11.46
N MET A 432 -31.67 -8.31 -11.84
CA MET A 432 -32.83 -8.31 -12.74
C MET A 432 -32.49 -8.87 -14.12
N GLY A 433 -31.33 -8.52 -14.68
CA GLY A 433 -30.87 -9.05 -15.97
C GLY A 433 -30.50 -10.53 -15.95
N ALA A 434 -30.20 -11.08 -14.77
CA ALA A 434 -29.93 -12.51 -14.58
C ALA A 434 -31.19 -13.35 -14.33
N LEU A 435 -32.37 -12.73 -14.20
CA LEU A 435 -33.63 -13.47 -14.05
C LEU A 435 -34.04 -14.12 -15.36
N GLU A 436 -34.26 -15.44 -15.30
CA GLU A 436 -34.85 -16.23 -16.36
C GLU A 436 -36.25 -16.66 -15.92
N PRO A 437 -37.29 -15.86 -16.21
CA PRO A 437 -38.65 -16.20 -15.81
C PRO A 437 -39.15 -17.43 -16.56
N SER A 438 -39.66 -18.42 -15.83
CA SER A 438 -40.26 -19.63 -16.42
C SER A 438 -41.64 -19.93 -15.80
N PRO A 439 -42.50 -20.70 -16.47
CA PRO A 439 -43.75 -21.17 -15.89
C PRO A 439 -43.57 -22.01 -14.60
N GLU A 440 -42.37 -22.55 -14.37
CA GLU A 440 -42.03 -23.35 -13.20
C GLU A 440 -41.54 -22.52 -12.00
N GLY A 441 -41.21 -21.24 -12.22
CA GLY A 441 -40.75 -20.32 -11.18
C GLY A 441 -39.60 -19.42 -11.63
N LEU A 442 -39.04 -18.69 -10.66
CA LEU A 442 -37.81 -17.90 -10.85
C LEU A 442 -36.64 -18.63 -10.21
N ASN A 443 -35.53 -18.74 -10.93
CA ASN A 443 -34.27 -19.20 -10.35
C ASN A 443 -33.57 -18.02 -9.65
N LEU A 444 -33.79 -17.88 -8.34
CA LEU A 444 -33.17 -16.81 -7.55
C LEU A 444 -31.74 -17.16 -7.07
N ASP A 445 -31.30 -18.40 -7.24
CA ASP A 445 -29.99 -18.86 -6.79
C ASP A 445 -28.91 -18.69 -7.88
N VAL A 446 -29.27 -18.07 -9.02
CA VAL A 446 -28.33 -17.64 -10.06
C VAL A 446 -27.31 -16.67 -9.46
N ARG A 447 -26.03 -16.94 -9.71
CA ARG A 447 -24.93 -16.06 -9.30
C ARG A 447 -24.81 -14.88 -10.25
N VAL A 448 -24.71 -13.68 -9.68
CA VAL A 448 -24.58 -12.43 -10.44
C VAL A 448 -23.13 -11.95 -10.46
N GLY A 449 -22.41 -12.04 -9.34
CA GLY A 449 -21.00 -11.67 -9.23
C GLY A 449 -20.49 -11.75 -7.79
N GLY A 450 -19.18 -11.94 -7.61
CA GLY A 450 -18.53 -11.96 -6.28
C GLY A 450 -19.07 -12.99 -5.28
N GLY A 451 -19.85 -13.98 -5.73
CA GLY A 451 -20.54 -14.94 -4.87
C GLY A 451 -21.98 -14.56 -4.51
N ALA A 452 -22.41 -13.32 -4.78
CA ALA A 452 -23.79 -12.88 -4.58
C ALA A 452 -24.75 -13.56 -5.57
N THR A 453 -25.94 -13.89 -5.09
CA THR A 453 -27.04 -14.44 -5.90
C THR A 453 -28.12 -13.38 -6.11
N VAL A 454 -29.04 -13.64 -7.04
CA VAL A 454 -30.22 -12.78 -7.23
C VAL A 454 -31.01 -12.67 -5.93
N ARG A 455 -31.17 -13.79 -5.20
CA ARG A 455 -31.84 -13.85 -3.90
C ARG A 455 -31.23 -12.89 -2.89
N THR A 456 -29.91 -12.95 -2.67
CA THR A 456 -29.26 -12.09 -1.67
C THR A 456 -29.42 -10.61 -2.03
N ILE A 457 -29.24 -10.26 -3.31
CA ILE A 457 -29.41 -8.88 -3.77
C ILE A 457 -30.86 -8.41 -3.58
N PHE A 458 -31.86 -9.26 -3.82
CA PHE A 458 -33.26 -8.89 -3.60
C PHE A 458 -33.62 -8.77 -2.13
N GLU A 459 -33.04 -9.59 -1.27
CA GLU A 459 -33.21 -9.49 0.18
C GLU A 459 -32.65 -8.16 0.71
N ASP A 460 -31.48 -7.74 0.22
CA ASP A 460 -30.85 -6.44 0.55
C ASP A 460 -31.64 -5.23 0.02
N ASN A 461 -32.52 -5.46 -0.96
CA ASN A 461 -33.29 -4.42 -1.65
C ASN A 461 -34.81 -4.63 -1.56
N LYS A 462 -35.27 -5.39 -0.56
CA LYS A 462 -36.67 -5.83 -0.43
C LYS A 462 -37.70 -4.70 -0.31
N ASP A 463 -37.25 -3.52 0.12
CA ASP A 463 -38.13 -2.35 0.31
C ASP A 463 -38.40 -1.61 -1.01
N LEU A 464 -37.68 -1.94 -2.09
CA LEU A 464 -37.93 -1.36 -3.40
C LEU A 464 -39.18 -1.99 -4.03
N ASN A 465 -40.09 -1.13 -4.53
CA ASN A 465 -41.37 -1.56 -5.12
C ASN A 465 -41.20 -2.61 -6.22
N VAL A 466 -40.21 -2.44 -7.11
CA VAL A 466 -39.95 -3.43 -8.18
C VAL A 466 -39.55 -4.79 -7.62
N VAL A 467 -38.73 -4.84 -6.56
CA VAL A 467 -38.32 -6.10 -5.91
C VAL A 467 -39.52 -6.74 -5.22
N MET A 468 -40.32 -5.97 -4.48
CA MET A 468 -41.55 -6.47 -3.86
C MET A 468 -42.51 -7.08 -4.89
N GLN A 469 -42.65 -6.46 -6.06
CA GLN A 469 -43.50 -6.98 -7.14
C GLN A 469 -42.95 -8.27 -7.73
N VAL A 470 -41.63 -8.36 -7.98
CA VAL A 470 -40.99 -9.58 -8.48
C VAL A 470 -41.11 -10.73 -7.48
N MET A 471 -40.81 -10.47 -6.20
CA MET A 471 -40.92 -11.47 -5.12
C MET A 471 -42.38 -11.91 -4.90
N LYS A 472 -43.35 -11.01 -5.09
CA LYS A 472 -44.76 -11.39 -5.07
C LYS A 472 -45.10 -12.35 -6.22
N VAL A 473 -44.60 -12.10 -7.43
CA VAL A 473 -44.80 -13.00 -8.57
C VAL A 473 -44.18 -14.38 -8.30
N GLU A 474 -42.98 -14.44 -7.73
CA GLU A 474 -42.34 -15.69 -7.31
C GLU A 474 -43.18 -16.46 -6.28
N LYS A 475 -43.65 -15.78 -5.24
CA LYS A 475 -44.49 -16.37 -4.20
C LYS A 475 -45.83 -16.87 -4.76
N ASP A 476 -46.46 -16.11 -5.65
CA ASP A 476 -47.71 -16.48 -6.31
C ASP A 476 -47.51 -17.73 -7.20
N MET A 477 -46.35 -17.88 -7.85
CA MET A 477 -46.01 -19.08 -8.64
C MET A 477 -45.73 -20.30 -7.75
N ALA A 478 -45.01 -20.12 -6.64
CA ALA A 478 -44.71 -21.21 -5.71
C ALA A 478 -45.95 -21.71 -4.95
N GLY A 479 -46.88 -20.80 -4.61
CA GLY A 479 -48.05 -21.10 -3.78
C GLY A 479 -49.32 -21.49 -4.53
N SER A 480 -49.47 -21.10 -5.80
CA SER A 480 -50.73 -21.31 -6.51
C SER A 480 -50.75 -22.59 -7.36
N LYS A 481 -51.90 -23.28 -7.39
CA LYS A 481 -52.21 -24.30 -8.41
C LYS A 481 -52.49 -23.68 -9.80
N MET A 482 -52.50 -22.35 -9.92
CA MET A 482 -52.78 -21.65 -11.17
C MET A 482 -51.49 -21.50 -11.97
N LYS A 483 -51.47 -22.14 -13.15
CA LYS A 483 -50.42 -21.94 -14.14
C LYS A 483 -50.57 -20.55 -14.74
N ILE A 484 -49.66 -19.62 -14.42
CA ILE A 484 -49.54 -18.37 -15.16
C ILE A 484 -49.09 -18.73 -16.57
N SER A 485 -49.74 -18.16 -17.59
CA SER A 485 -49.31 -18.38 -18.97
C SER A 485 -47.94 -17.72 -19.19
N GLU A 486 -47.07 -18.35 -19.96
CA GLU A 486 -45.76 -17.79 -20.33
C GLU A 486 -45.89 -16.37 -20.92
N ARG A 487 -46.94 -16.14 -21.72
CA ARG A 487 -47.27 -14.82 -22.27
C ARG A 487 -47.55 -13.77 -21.19
N ASP A 488 -48.31 -14.12 -20.15
CA ASP A 488 -48.60 -13.20 -19.04
C ASP A 488 -47.37 -12.94 -18.18
N LEU A 489 -46.55 -13.97 -17.97
CA LEU A 489 -45.28 -13.85 -17.25
C LEU A 489 -44.32 -12.91 -17.99
N ASN A 490 -44.08 -13.15 -19.28
CA ASN A 490 -43.21 -12.32 -20.12
C ASN A 490 -43.72 -10.86 -20.18
N ARG A 491 -45.04 -10.65 -20.24
CA ARG A 491 -45.63 -9.31 -20.18
C ARG A 491 -45.31 -8.58 -18.87
N ARG A 492 -45.40 -9.26 -17.72
CA ARG A 492 -45.08 -8.66 -16.41
C ARG A 492 -43.59 -8.34 -16.32
N PHE A 493 -42.72 -9.27 -16.72
CA PHE A 493 -41.28 -9.10 -16.68
C PHE A 493 -40.79 -8.00 -17.61
N ARG A 494 -41.38 -7.87 -18.80
CA ARG A 494 -41.12 -6.73 -19.70
C ARG A 494 -41.34 -5.39 -18.99
N SER A 495 -42.46 -5.24 -18.29
CA SER A 495 -42.76 -4.02 -17.53
C SER A 495 -41.78 -3.77 -16.37
N PHE A 496 -41.31 -4.83 -15.69
CA PHE A 496 -40.30 -4.71 -14.64
C PHE A 496 -38.97 -4.23 -15.22
N TYR A 497 -38.51 -4.86 -16.31
CA TYR A 497 -37.27 -4.48 -16.99
C TYR A 497 -37.31 -3.04 -17.52
N GLU A 498 -38.41 -2.62 -18.16
CA GLU A 498 -38.59 -1.23 -18.62
C GLU A 498 -38.51 -0.22 -17.46
N THR A 499 -39.12 -0.55 -16.31
CA THR A 499 -39.08 0.30 -15.12
C THR A 499 -37.65 0.45 -14.58
N VAL A 500 -36.91 -0.66 -14.51
CA VAL A 500 -35.52 -0.68 -14.02
C VAL A 500 -34.59 0.04 -15.00
N MET A 501 -34.73 -0.16 -16.31
CA MET A 501 -33.94 0.54 -17.34
C MET A 501 -34.13 2.05 -17.25
N ARG A 502 -35.39 2.53 -17.17
CA ARG A 502 -35.68 3.96 -17.03
C ARG A 502 -35.10 4.54 -15.73
N GLY A 503 -35.18 3.78 -14.64
CA GLY A 503 -34.55 4.15 -13.37
C GLY A 503 -33.03 4.30 -13.49
N ALA A 504 -32.38 3.39 -14.22
CA ALA A 504 -30.94 3.42 -14.47
C ALA A 504 -30.50 4.66 -15.27
N GLU A 505 -31.23 5.00 -16.32
CA GLU A 505 -30.94 6.16 -17.19
C GLU A 505 -31.04 7.49 -16.43
N ASN A 506 -31.94 7.57 -15.44
CA ASN A 506 -32.11 8.76 -14.61
C ASN A 506 -31.04 8.92 -13.52
N GLN A 507 -30.21 7.90 -13.29
CA GLN A 507 -29.14 7.90 -12.29
C GLN A 507 -27.77 7.99 -12.97
N ALA A 508 -27.58 9.02 -13.78
CA ALA A 508 -26.28 9.29 -14.38
C ALA A 508 -25.28 9.69 -13.29
N LEU A 509 -24.11 9.05 -13.31
CA LEU A 509 -22.97 9.39 -12.47
C LEU A 509 -21.87 9.88 -13.42
N SER A 510 -21.39 11.12 -13.21
CA SER A 510 -20.31 11.71 -14.02
C SER A 510 -19.00 11.61 -13.26
N GLU A 511 -17.92 11.21 -13.94
CA GLU A 511 -16.57 11.21 -13.36
C GLU A 511 -16.14 12.60 -12.84
N GLY A 512 -16.65 13.66 -13.48
CA GLY A 512 -16.37 15.05 -13.10
C GLY A 512 -16.96 15.48 -11.75
N ASP A 513 -17.94 14.73 -11.23
CA ASP A 513 -18.58 15.04 -9.94
C ASP A 513 -17.77 14.49 -8.75
N PHE A 514 -16.62 13.87 -9.00
CA PHE A 514 -15.82 13.19 -7.99
C PHE A 514 -14.39 13.72 -7.97
N SER A 515 -13.81 13.77 -6.78
CA SER A 515 -12.39 14.09 -6.63
C SER A 515 -11.51 12.96 -7.18
N SER A 516 -10.25 13.29 -7.48
CA SER A 516 -9.20 12.34 -7.89
C SER A 516 -9.12 11.11 -6.96
N TYR A 517 -9.35 11.30 -5.66
CA TYR A 517 -9.41 10.24 -4.66
C TYR A 517 -10.44 9.14 -5.00
N HIS A 518 -11.61 9.49 -5.55
CA HIS A 518 -12.68 8.54 -5.84
C HIS A 518 -12.67 8.01 -7.29
N GLN A 519 -11.85 8.56 -8.18
CA GLN A 519 -11.92 8.30 -9.63
C GLN A 519 -11.79 6.82 -10.00
N ASN A 520 -10.84 6.11 -9.36
CA ASN A 520 -10.66 4.68 -9.62
C ASN A 520 -11.92 3.88 -9.24
N GLU A 521 -12.56 4.23 -8.13
CA GLU A 521 -13.80 3.57 -7.74
C GLU A 521 -14.92 3.89 -8.73
N VAL A 522 -15.08 5.16 -9.09
CA VAL A 522 -16.09 5.60 -10.06
C VAL A 522 -15.97 4.85 -11.39
N ALA A 523 -14.75 4.72 -11.93
CA ALA A 523 -14.51 3.99 -13.18
C ALA A 523 -15.02 2.54 -13.11
N ILE A 524 -14.74 1.84 -12.00
CA ILE A 524 -15.21 0.47 -11.76
C ILE A 524 -16.73 0.40 -11.66
N SER A 525 -17.36 1.36 -10.98
CA SER A 525 -18.82 1.45 -10.88
C SER A 525 -19.46 1.61 -12.25
N LEU A 526 -18.91 2.50 -13.07
CA LEU A 526 -19.43 2.81 -14.41
C LEU A 526 -19.30 1.62 -15.35
N GLU A 527 -18.18 0.91 -15.31
CA GLU A 527 -17.98 -0.32 -16.08
C GLU A 527 -18.97 -1.40 -15.66
N ALA A 528 -19.12 -1.63 -14.34
CA ALA A 528 -20.09 -2.58 -13.82
C ALA A 528 -21.54 -2.21 -14.19
N ARG A 529 -21.88 -0.91 -14.17
CA ARG A 529 -23.20 -0.41 -14.61
C ARG A 529 -23.46 -0.73 -16.06
N LYS A 530 -22.49 -0.48 -16.93
CA LYS A 530 -22.61 -0.76 -18.36
C LYS A 530 -22.90 -2.24 -18.60
N ALA A 531 -22.11 -3.13 -17.99
CA ALA A 531 -22.32 -4.58 -18.08
C ALA A 531 -23.70 -5.02 -17.55
N ALA A 532 -24.14 -4.46 -16.41
CA ALA A 532 -25.44 -4.75 -15.82
C ALA A 532 -26.59 -4.32 -16.75
N VAL A 533 -26.53 -3.12 -17.32
CA VAL A 533 -27.54 -2.59 -18.25
C VAL A 533 -27.61 -3.43 -19.53
N ASP A 534 -26.47 -3.85 -20.08
CA ASP A 534 -26.45 -4.69 -21.28
C ASP A 534 -27.06 -6.08 -21.01
N SER A 535 -26.78 -6.67 -19.83
CA SER A 535 -27.44 -7.90 -19.37
C SER A 535 -28.96 -7.74 -19.28
N LEU A 536 -29.42 -6.63 -18.66
CA LEU A 536 -30.85 -6.33 -18.54
C LEU A 536 -31.53 -6.13 -19.90
N ARG A 537 -30.88 -5.47 -20.86
CA ARG A 537 -31.40 -5.30 -22.24
C ARG A 537 -31.54 -6.63 -22.97
N LYS A 538 -30.58 -7.54 -22.78
CA LYS A 538 -30.63 -8.89 -23.34
C LYS A 538 -31.83 -9.67 -22.76
N ALA A 539 -32.00 -9.65 -21.44
CA ALA A 539 -33.15 -10.29 -20.78
C ALA A 539 -34.49 -9.68 -21.25
N HIS A 540 -34.56 -8.37 -21.38
CA HIS A 540 -35.73 -7.67 -21.91
C HIS A 540 -36.08 -8.08 -23.35
N SER A 541 -35.07 -8.25 -24.21
CA SER A 541 -35.26 -8.70 -25.60
C SER A 541 -35.79 -10.13 -25.65
N ALA A 542 -35.24 -11.03 -24.81
CA ALA A 542 -35.65 -12.43 -24.74
C ALA A 542 -37.11 -12.64 -24.31
N VAL A 543 -37.69 -11.76 -23.48
CA VAL A 543 -39.13 -11.80 -23.13
C VAL A 543 -40.01 -11.00 -24.11
N THR A 544 -39.39 -10.34 -25.08
CA THR A 544 -40.08 -9.55 -26.10
C THR A 544 -40.36 -10.34 -27.37
N GLU A 545 -39.38 -11.14 -27.79
CA GLU A 545 -39.50 -12.20 -28.78
C GLU A 545 -40.48 -13.28 -28.32
#